data_AF-A0A7K4BZ03-F1
#
_entry.id   AF-A0A7K4BZ03-F1
#
_cell.length_a   1.000
_cell.length_b   1.000
_cell.length_c   1.000
_cell.angle_alpha   90.00
_cell.angle_beta   90.00
_cell.angle_gamma   90.00
#
_symmetry.space_group_name_H-M   'P 1'
#
loop_
_entity.id
_entity.type
_entity.pdbx_description
1 polymer ?
#
loop_
_entity_poly.entity_id
_entity_poly.type
_entity_poly.pdbx_seq_one_letter_code
_entity_poly.pdbx_strand_id
1 'polypeptide(L)'
;MAEKKEAKETKETKATKGEAKAQEELGGNYVFIGKKGAMAYVLAVVTQFGAGAKEVIVKARGKSISHAVDVAEIVKNKSPEVSIKSISTSTEEVVTMDGRPLKVSAIEIVLKK
;
A
#
# COMPACT_ATOMS: atom_id res chain seq x y z
N MET A 1 1.51 -7.12 40.10
CA MET A 1 0.70 -7.47 38.91
C MET A 1 0.05 -6.26 38.21
N ALA A 2 0.29 -5.01 38.65
CA ALA A 2 -0.35 -3.81 38.08
C ALA A 2 0.46 -3.11 36.96
N GLU A 3 1.80 -3.16 36.97
CA GLU A 3 2.63 -2.43 36.00
C GLU A 3 2.63 -2.98 34.55
N LYS A 4 2.12 -4.20 34.32
CA LYS A 4 2.07 -4.79 32.98
C LYS A 4 0.86 -4.36 32.14
N LYS A 5 -0.12 -3.66 32.75
CA LYS A 5 -1.34 -3.20 32.07
C LYS A 5 -1.14 -1.85 31.39
N GLU A 6 -0.46 -0.90 32.03
CA GLU A 6 -0.25 0.46 31.50
C GLU A 6 0.70 0.49 30.28
N ALA A 7 1.68 -0.41 30.21
CA ALA A 7 2.57 -0.52 29.05
C ALA A 7 1.88 -1.06 27.78
N LYS A 8 0.74 -1.76 27.93
CA LYS A 8 -0.01 -2.36 26.81
C LYS A 8 -0.96 -1.35 26.17
N GLU A 9 -1.67 -0.56 26.99
CA GLU A 9 -2.54 0.53 26.53
C GLU A 9 -1.76 1.64 25.80
N THR A 10 -0.54 1.96 26.26
CA THR A 10 0.29 2.99 25.62
C THR A 10 0.80 2.56 24.23
N LYS A 11 0.89 1.25 23.96
CA LYS A 11 1.37 0.68 22.68
C LYS A 11 0.24 0.54 21.65
N GLU A 12 -0.97 0.19 22.09
CA GLU A 12 -2.16 0.12 21.24
C GLU A 12 -2.62 1.51 20.76
N THR A 13 -2.47 2.54 21.60
CA THR A 13 -2.86 3.92 21.25
C THR A 13 -1.89 4.59 20.26
N LYS A 14 -0.62 4.14 20.19
CA LYS A 14 0.36 4.64 19.21
C LYS A 14 0.26 3.94 17.85
N ALA A 15 -0.12 2.66 17.81
CA ALA A 15 -0.24 1.89 16.58
C ALA A 15 -1.42 2.37 15.69
N THR A 16 -2.58 2.62 16.30
CA THR A 16 -3.76 3.15 15.59
C THR A 16 -3.57 4.59 15.11
N LYS A 17 -2.79 5.41 15.82
CA LYS A 17 -2.54 6.80 15.45
C LYS A 17 -1.58 6.96 14.25
N GLY A 18 -0.73 5.96 13.99
CA GLY A 18 0.16 5.93 12.83
C GLY A 18 -0.56 5.51 11.54
N GLU A 19 -1.53 4.60 11.65
CA GLU A 19 -2.36 4.17 10.52
C GLU A 19 -3.40 5.24 10.14
N ALA A 20 -3.99 5.94 11.12
CA ALA A 20 -4.95 7.01 10.87
C ALA A 20 -4.31 8.30 10.31
N LYS A 21 -3.10 8.68 10.75
CA LYS A 21 -2.44 9.90 10.27
C LYS A 21 -1.90 9.83 8.83
N ALA A 22 -1.70 8.64 8.28
CA ALA A 22 -1.28 8.47 6.88
C ALA A 22 -2.46 8.49 5.89
N GLN A 23 -3.68 8.26 6.38
CA GLN A 23 -4.89 8.29 5.56
C GLN A 23 -5.49 9.69 5.44
N GLU A 24 -5.14 10.63 6.32
CA GLU A 24 -5.74 11.98 6.38
C GLU A 24 -5.01 13.05 5.53
N GLU A 25 -3.83 12.79 4.97
CA GLU A 25 -2.99 13.82 4.32
C GLU A 25 -2.83 13.73 2.79
N LEU A 26 -3.51 12.82 2.09
CA LEU A 26 -3.36 12.76 0.63
C LEU A 26 -4.68 12.40 -0.06
N GLY A 27 -5.28 13.36 -0.77
CA GLY A 27 -6.30 13.12 -1.80
C GLY A 27 -5.76 12.39 -3.03
N GLY A 28 -4.91 11.38 -2.83
CA GLY A 28 -4.30 10.55 -3.86
C GLY A 28 -4.98 9.19 -3.97
N ASN A 29 -5.08 8.68 -5.20
CA ASN A 29 -5.70 7.39 -5.50
C ASN A 29 -4.69 6.26 -5.23
N TYR A 30 -4.52 5.84 -3.98
CA TYR A 30 -3.57 4.78 -3.60
C TYR A 30 -4.24 3.41 -3.50
N VAL A 31 -3.49 2.36 -3.88
CA VAL A 31 -3.85 0.96 -3.69
C VAL A 31 -2.67 0.20 -3.08
N PHE A 32 -2.82 -0.28 -1.84
CA PHE A 32 -1.79 -1.05 -1.15
C PHE A 32 -1.94 -2.55 -1.40
N ILE A 33 -0.87 -3.19 -1.87
CA ILE A 33 -0.84 -4.62 -2.20
C ILE A 33 -0.30 -5.43 -1.03
N GLY A 34 -1.11 -6.38 -0.59
CA GLY A 34 -0.79 -7.34 0.48
C GLY A 34 -1.03 -8.78 0.04
N LYS A 35 -1.79 -9.53 0.86
CA LYS A 35 -2.01 -10.97 0.69
C LYS A 35 -3.36 -11.38 0.08
N LYS A 36 -4.29 -10.43 -0.14
CA LYS A 36 -5.56 -10.72 -0.86
C LYS A 36 -5.24 -11.17 -2.30
N GLY A 37 -6.15 -11.86 -2.98
CA GLY A 37 -5.93 -12.29 -4.37
C GLY A 37 -5.79 -11.13 -5.35
N ALA A 38 -5.06 -11.35 -6.45
CA ALA A 38 -4.72 -10.32 -7.45
C ALA A 38 -5.95 -9.56 -7.97
N MET A 39 -7.03 -10.28 -8.29
CA MET A 39 -8.24 -9.69 -8.86
C MET A 39 -8.94 -8.71 -7.92
N ALA A 40 -8.78 -8.84 -6.59
CA ALA A 40 -9.32 -7.88 -5.64
C ALA A 40 -8.64 -6.51 -5.79
N TYR A 41 -7.34 -6.48 -6.04
CA TYR A 41 -6.61 -5.23 -6.26
C TYR A 41 -6.83 -4.66 -7.65
N VAL A 42 -6.92 -5.53 -8.67
CA VAL A 42 -7.26 -5.12 -10.04
C VAL A 42 -8.62 -4.42 -10.03
N LEU A 43 -9.62 -4.99 -9.36
CA LEU A 43 -10.93 -4.36 -9.21
C LEU A 43 -10.81 -2.98 -8.54
N ALA A 44 -10.07 -2.87 -7.43
CA ALA A 44 -9.89 -1.60 -6.75
C ALA A 44 -9.28 -0.51 -7.65
N VAL A 45 -8.28 -0.87 -8.46
CA VAL A 45 -7.64 0.05 -9.43
C VAL A 45 -8.65 0.49 -10.50
N VAL A 46 -9.37 -0.46 -11.11
CA VAL A 46 -10.37 -0.16 -12.14
C VAL A 46 -11.51 0.69 -11.59
N THR A 47 -11.98 0.43 -10.37
CA THR A 47 -13.01 1.24 -9.72
C THR A 47 -12.55 2.67 -9.49
N GLN A 48 -11.30 2.89 -9.08
CA GLN A 48 -10.76 4.26 -8.92
C GLN A 48 -10.72 5.00 -10.27
N PHE A 49 -10.26 4.36 -11.35
CA PHE A 49 -10.32 4.94 -12.69
C PHE A 49 -11.77 5.22 -13.15
N GLY A 50 -12.70 4.31 -12.85
CA GLY A 50 -14.14 4.48 -13.12
C GLY A 50 -14.77 5.64 -12.35
N ALA A 51 -14.25 5.95 -11.16
CA ALA A 51 -14.65 7.10 -10.35
C ALA A 51 -14.01 8.43 -10.81
N GLY A 52 -13.26 8.43 -11.92
CA GLY A 52 -12.65 9.64 -12.51
C GLY A 52 -11.21 9.91 -12.10
N ALA A 53 -10.54 8.98 -11.41
CA ALA A 53 -9.10 9.10 -11.17
C ALA A 53 -8.34 9.16 -12.51
N LYS A 54 -7.43 10.14 -12.66
CA LYS A 54 -6.51 10.19 -13.81
C LYS A 54 -5.28 9.32 -13.60
N GLU A 55 -4.88 9.18 -12.34
CA GLU A 55 -3.73 8.40 -11.92
C GLU A 55 -4.09 7.58 -10.69
N VAL A 56 -3.63 6.33 -10.64
CA VAL A 56 -3.76 5.39 -9.51
C VAL A 56 -2.37 4.88 -9.16
N ILE A 57 -2.05 4.87 -7.87
CA ILE A 57 -0.72 4.59 -7.36
C ILE A 57 -0.74 3.27 -6.59
N VAL A 58 -0.14 2.25 -7.17
CA VAL A 58 -0.03 0.90 -6.58
C VAL A 58 1.24 0.84 -5.72
N LYS A 59 1.08 0.58 -4.42
CA LYS A 59 2.17 0.52 -3.45
C LYS A 59 2.31 -0.87 -2.86
N ALA A 60 3.54 -1.35 -2.75
CA ALA A 60 3.83 -2.61 -2.08
C ALA A 60 5.20 -2.62 -1.45
N ARG A 61 5.42 -3.56 -0.51
CA ARG A 61 6.71 -3.78 0.13
C ARG A 61 7.02 -5.24 0.36
N GLY A 62 8.30 -5.57 0.42
CA GLY A 62 8.82 -6.91 0.61
C GLY A 62 8.27 -7.89 -0.43
N LYS A 63 7.79 -9.05 0.03
CA LYS A 63 7.32 -10.15 -0.82
C LYS A 63 6.13 -9.79 -1.72
N SER A 64 5.37 -8.76 -1.37
CA SER A 64 4.21 -8.32 -2.17
C SER A 64 4.59 -7.48 -3.39
N ILE A 65 5.88 -7.17 -3.60
CA ILE A 65 6.36 -6.42 -4.77
C ILE A 65 6.02 -7.15 -6.08
N SER A 66 6.32 -8.46 -6.19
CA SER A 66 5.97 -9.25 -7.38
C SER A 66 4.48 -9.19 -7.68
N HIS A 67 3.66 -9.27 -6.63
CA HIS A 67 2.21 -9.19 -6.75
C HIS A 67 1.72 -7.82 -7.24
N ALA A 68 2.39 -6.73 -6.85
CA ALA A 68 2.07 -5.40 -7.33
C ALA A 68 2.36 -5.24 -8.82
N VAL A 69 3.45 -5.83 -9.30
CA VAL A 69 3.80 -5.87 -10.72
C VAL A 69 2.75 -6.68 -11.49
N ASP A 70 2.34 -7.85 -10.98
CA ASP A 70 1.28 -8.66 -11.60
C ASP A 70 -0.03 -7.87 -11.72
N VAL A 71 -0.44 -7.17 -10.67
CA VAL A 71 -1.66 -6.35 -10.68
C VAL A 71 -1.56 -5.23 -11.72
N ALA A 72 -0.42 -4.51 -11.78
CA ALA A 72 -0.21 -3.44 -12.73
C ALA A 72 -0.28 -3.93 -14.19
N GLU A 73 0.37 -5.06 -14.49
CA GLU A 73 0.34 -5.66 -15.83
C GLU A 73 -1.05 -6.19 -16.19
N ILE A 74 -1.79 -6.81 -15.24
CA ILE A 74 -3.17 -7.24 -15.50
C ILE A 74 -4.08 -6.05 -15.83
N VAL A 75 -3.96 -4.94 -15.09
CA VAL A 75 -4.77 -3.73 -15.35
C VAL A 75 -4.46 -3.18 -16.74
N LYS A 76 -3.17 -2.96 -17.05
CA LYS A 76 -2.73 -2.47 -18.37
C LYS A 76 -3.20 -3.37 -19.52
N ASN A 77 -3.13 -4.68 -19.35
CA ASN A 77 -3.52 -5.63 -20.40
C ASN A 77 -5.05 -5.74 -20.57
N LYS A 78 -5.83 -5.50 -19.52
CA LYS A 78 -7.31 -5.56 -19.57
C LYS A 78 -7.97 -4.21 -19.89
N SER A 79 -7.28 -3.10 -19.62
CA SER A 79 -7.78 -1.74 -19.80
C SER A 79 -6.85 -0.99 -20.76
N PRO A 80 -7.15 -0.98 -22.08
CA PRO A 80 -6.24 -0.44 -23.10
C PRO A 80 -5.97 1.06 -22.95
N GLU A 81 -6.83 1.79 -22.25
CA GLU A 81 -6.62 3.19 -21.89
C GLU A 81 -5.58 3.41 -20.77
N VAL A 82 -5.19 2.38 -20.02
CA VAL A 82 -4.29 2.51 -18.87
C VAL A 82 -2.87 2.14 -19.26
N SER A 83 -1.92 3.00 -18.88
CA SER A 83 -0.49 2.80 -19.08
C SER A 83 0.29 2.99 -17.78
N ILE A 84 1.49 2.38 -17.71
CA ILE A 84 2.42 2.60 -16.60
C ILE A 84 3.16 3.90 -16.86
N LYS A 85 2.94 4.90 -15.99
CA LYS A 85 3.60 6.22 -16.06
C LYS A 85 5.01 6.18 -15.48
N SER A 86 5.16 5.57 -14.31
CA SER A 86 6.45 5.48 -13.62
C SER A 86 6.49 4.33 -12.62
N ILE A 87 7.68 3.79 -12.40
CA ILE A 87 7.97 2.81 -11.36
C ILE A 87 9.13 3.35 -10.53
N SER A 88 8.96 3.38 -9.21
CA SER A 88 10.02 3.77 -8.29
C SER A 88 10.19 2.71 -7.21
N THR A 89 11.42 2.56 -6.74
CA THR A 89 11.77 1.65 -5.65
C THR A 89 12.43 2.43 -4.53
N SER A 90 12.19 1.99 -3.31
CA SER A 90 12.77 2.61 -2.11
C SER A 90 12.99 1.57 -1.03
N THR A 91 13.54 2.00 0.11
CA THR A 91 13.64 1.18 1.32
C THR A 91 12.81 1.86 2.41
N GLU A 92 11.82 1.15 2.94
CA GLU A 92 11.03 1.58 4.08
C GLU A 92 11.55 0.93 5.36
N GLU A 93 11.50 1.66 6.48
CA GLU A 93 11.73 1.08 7.80
C GLU A 93 10.39 0.74 8.46
N VAL A 94 10.19 -0.53 8.77
CA VAL A 94 9.04 -1.04 9.51
C VAL A 94 9.46 -1.52 10.88
N VAL A 95 8.64 -1.20 11.87
CA VAL A 95 8.86 -1.69 13.24
C VAL A 95 8.23 -3.07 13.37
N THR A 96 9.04 -4.07 13.71
CA THR A 96 8.57 -5.43 14.01
C THR A 96 7.81 -5.48 15.33
N MET A 97 7.06 -6.55 15.59
CA MET A 97 6.32 -6.70 16.86
C MET A 97 7.26 -6.65 18.09
N ASP A 98 8.50 -7.13 17.92
CA ASP A 98 9.59 -7.09 18.90
C ASP A 98 10.17 -5.68 19.12
N GLY A 99 9.70 -4.68 18.38
CA GLY A 99 10.17 -3.29 18.46
C GLY A 99 11.45 -3.00 17.68
N ARG A 100 12.01 -3.98 16.97
CA ARG A 100 13.22 -3.78 16.15
C ARG A 100 12.87 -3.16 14.80
N PRO A 101 13.63 -2.16 14.31
CA PRO A 101 13.47 -1.65 12.96
C PRO A 101 13.94 -2.70 11.94
N LEU A 102 13.15 -2.87 10.89
CA LEU A 102 13.45 -3.74 9.77
C LEU A 102 13.35 -2.92 8.49
N LYS A 103 14.43 -2.93 7.71
CA LYS A 103 14.46 -2.34 6.37
C LYS A 103 13.80 -3.31 5.38
N VAL A 104 12.82 -2.83 4.64
CA VAL A 104 12.14 -3.61 3.59
C VAL A 104 12.16 -2.83 2.29
N SER A 105 12.41 -3.53 1.19
CA SER A 105 12.25 -2.95 -0.14
C SER A 105 10.79 -2.56 -0.35
N ALA A 106 10.56 -1.42 -1.00
CA ALA A 106 9.24 -0.93 -1.37
C ALA A 106 9.22 -0.56 -2.86
N ILE A 107 8.03 -0.63 -3.44
CA ILE A 107 7.76 -0.26 -4.84
C ILE A 107 6.52 0.62 -4.89
N GLU A 108 6.58 1.62 -5.77
CA GLU A 108 5.45 2.45 -6.14
C GLU A 108 5.32 2.46 -7.67
N ILE A 109 4.16 2.02 -8.17
CA ILE A 109 3.84 1.97 -9.60
C ILE A 109 2.69 2.95 -9.84
N VAL A 110 2.94 3.95 -10.68
CA VAL A 110 1.93 4.93 -11.06
C VAL A 110 1.30 4.49 -12.37
N LEU A 111 0.01 4.19 -12.33
CA LEU A 111 -0.84 3.90 -13.48
C LEU A 111 -1.58 5.17 -13.88
N LYS A 112 -1.65 5.43 -15.18
CA LYS A 112 -2.30 6.61 -15.75
C LYS A 112 -3.27 6.20 -16.86
N LYS A 113 -4.44 6.83 -16.87
CA LYS A 113 -5.43 6.77 -17.95
C LYS A 113 -5.26 7.91 -18.93
#